data_AF-A0ABD5UE80-F1
#
_entry.id   AF-A0ABD5UE80-F1
#
_cell.length_a   1.000
_cell.length_b   1.000
_cell.length_c   1.000
_cell.angle_alpha   90.00
_cell.angle_beta   90.00
_cell.angle_gamma   90.00
#
_symmetry.space_group_name_H-M   'P 1'
#
loop_
_entity.id
_entity.type
_entity.pdbx_description
1 polymer ?
#
loop_
_entity_poly.entity_id
_entity_poly.type
_entity_poly.pdbx_seq_one_letter_code
_entity_poly.pdbx_strand_id
1 'polypeptide(L)'
;MTATTAPRARLVVAVTSIVVLSTLLTGVSGLPAQDGTGPTAIDACTVVDEPGEYVLTGNLVAGDDEACLVVDATGAVSIDGAGYSVTGGIDGSGTDDDPSVDPDARELVLDVRDLTVDTIRYPGGEGGGGGGASGTLENVTVETLAVASAEDWTVQSSHVTDPIIGLYAGDVTIRDSTFEGRVAFDENTARFTVVNNTFAEPVLFWEQLFDSYVAENTFRGSLDLFSAGGPSTNNTIENNEFAVDGDDVAGIEEGALVFEGGDDNLVRNNTITVTGGVGGDDPTLRSNGVFINGERNVVTGNTISGAGNGIYLYWAADNEISENTITGNDAGILFRVASATATDNRITDNRLGVEVTDERIDEVTFERNDLANNTEFGVSNAAPEGAVFDARNNSWGDASGPSSAPANDSDVPFADPVTGALADGAGSAVSEGEDPGVSNVRFDPFVGGDDGPTDPEPEPEPEPEPEPEPEPEPEPVDGPYYQVDFAVGPVIEQFGSPDSDGFYSDQSRLIRFLHGSAETPVERSGAPSTLTDERAACVDVESFDVEDDSAVVRFTVESGCGDDYSLVSYEKPGAGWSRATAAEQSLHDSTTSELYPGEHELRVSLPVNGTAE
;
A
#
# COMPACT_ATOMS: atom_id res chain seq x y z
N MET A 1 -55.10 65.21 -51.85
CA MET A 1 -55.07 63.96 -51.05
C MET A 1 -54.40 62.89 -51.88
N THR A 2 -53.09 62.73 -51.72
CA THR A 2 -52.27 61.55 -52.05
C THR A 2 -50.83 61.90 -51.68
N ALA A 3 -50.17 61.01 -50.95
CA ALA A 3 -48.91 61.25 -50.24
C ALA A 3 -47.67 61.09 -51.14
N THR A 4 -46.72 61.99 -50.91
CA THR A 4 -45.30 62.01 -51.28
C THR A 4 -44.53 60.88 -50.57
N THR A 5 -43.51 60.20 -51.11
CA THR A 5 -42.18 60.71 -51.57
C THR A 5 -41.38 59.65 -52.36
N ALA A 6 -40.62 60.08 -53.38
CA ALA A 6 -39.26 59.63 -53.80
C ALA A 6 -38.85 60.42 -55.07
N PRO A 7 -37.57 60.51 -55.54
CA PRO A 7 -36.36 59.80 -55.10
C PRO A 7 -35.08 60.67 -54.92
N ARG A 8 -34.03 59.99 -54.46
CA ARG A 8 -32.63 60.42 -54.32
C ARG A 8 -31.94 60.60 -55.67
N ALA A 9 -31.08 61.60 -55.80
CA ALA A 9 -30.01 61.68 -56.79
C ALA A 9 -28.67 61.93 -56.09
N ARG A 10 -27.69 61.08 -56.37
CA ARG A 10 -26.29 61.16 -55.93
C ARG A 10 -25.54 62.15 -56.81
N LEU A 11 -24.64 62.96 -56.23
CA LEU A 11 -23.50 63.50 -56.95
C LEU A 11 -22.27 63.59 -56.03
N VAL A 12 -21.18 63.07 -56.56
CA VAL A 12 -19.81 62.97 -56.04
C VAL A 12 -19.13 64.33 -56.05
N VAL A 13 -18.40 64.68 -54.99
CA VAL A 13 -17.26 65.61 -55.07
C VAL A 13 -16.14 65.10 -54.16
N ALA A 14 -14.96 64.97 -54.77
CA ALA A 14 -13.69 64.59 -54.17
C ALA A 14 -13.19 65.64 -53.17
N VAL A 15 -12.53 65.17 -52.09
CA VAL A 15 -11.73 66.04 -51.22
C VAL A 15 -10.30 65.54 -51.19
N THR A 16 -9.43 66.49 -51.51
CA THR A 16 -7.99 66.44 -51.68
C THR A 16 -7.26 66.25 -50.34
N SER A 17 -6.18 65.48 -50.41
CA SER A 17 -5.22 65.20 -49.35
C SER A 17 -4.51 66.44 -48.81
N ILE A 18 -4.38 66.57 -47.49
CA ILE A 18 -3.27 67.28 -46.84
C ILE A 18 -2.69 66.35 -45.76
N VAL A 19 -1.40 66.07 -45.95
CA VAL A 19 -0.50 65.33 -45.07
C VAL A 19 -0.06 66.25 -43.92
N VAL A 20 -0.20 65.80 -42.68
CA VAL A 20 0.62 66.26 -41.55
C VAL A 20 1.07 65.02 -40.80
N LEU A 21 2.39 64.79 -40.77
CA LEU A 21 3.02 63.64 -40.15
C LEU A 21 3.74 64.05 -38.86
N SER A 22 3.47 63.29 -37.81
CA SER A 22 4.32 62.88 -36.67
C SER A 22 4.96 63.92 -35.74
N THR A 23 4.66 63.79 -34.44
CA THR A 23 5.65 63.34 -33.43
C THR A 23 4.93 62.52 -32.33
N LEU A 24 5.52 61.38 -31.98
CA LEU A 24 5.10 60.43 -30.93
C LEU A 24 5.57 60.89 -29.55
N LEU A 25 4.76 60.64 -28.50
CA LEU A 25 5.18 60.23 -27.13
C LEU A 25 3.94 59.89 -26.26
N THR A 26 3.66 58.58 -26.16
CA THR A 26 3.29 57.76 -24.97
C THR A 26 2.58 58.35 -23.73
N GLY A 27 1.55 57.62 -23.26
CA GLY A 27 1.06 57.55 -21.85
C GLY A 27 0.19 58.72 -21.40
N VAL A 28 -1.00 58.56 -20.83
CA VAL A 28 -1.35 57.79 -19.62
C VAL A 28 -2.84 57.41 -19.66
N SER A 29 -3.09 56.13 -19.35
CA SER A 29 -4.18 55.51 -18.58
C SER A 29 -5.42 56.36 -18.30
N GLY A 30 -6.64 55.88 -18.58
CA GLY A 30 -7.11 54.57 -18.11
C GLY A 30 -7.38 54.71 -16.61
N LEU A 31 -8.65 54.93 -16.27
CA LEU A 31 -9.12 54.83 -14.89
C LEU A 31 -8.62 53.49 -14.33
N PRO A 32 -8.04 53.43 -13.12
CA PRO A 32 -7.76 52.16 -12.53
C PRO A 32 -9.10 51.44 -12.31
N ALA A 33 -9.21 50.23 -12.86
CA ALA A 33 -10.01 49.20 -12.25
C ALA A 33 -9.59 49.12 -10.78
N GLN A 34 -10.55 49.07 -9.87
CA GLN A 34 -10.23 48.68 -8.51
C GLN A 34 -9.85 47.21 -8.57
N ASP A 35 -8.55 46.92 -8.47
CA ASP A 35 -8.07 45.63 -7.98
C ASP A 35 -8.66 45.46 -6.57
N GLY A 36 -9.75 44.70 -6.46
CA GLY A 36 -10.26 44.20 -5.19
C GLY A 36 -9.27 43.15 -4.68
N THR A 37 -8.27 43.55 -3.91
CA THR A 37 -7.21 42.64 -3.43
C THR A 37 -7.63 41.86 -2.18
N GLY A 38 -8.90 41.46 -2.06
CA GLY A 38 -9.40 40.68 -0.92
C GLY A 38 -10.58 39.79 -1.33
N PRO A 39 -10.89 38.76 -0.53
CA PRO A 39 -11.95 37.80 -0.85
C PRO A 39 -13.29 38.48 -1.08
N THR A 40 -14.05 37.96 -2.04
CA THR A 40 -15.41 38.42 -2.34
C THR A 40 -16.35 37.98 -1.22
N ALA A 41 -17.03 38.94 -0.60
CA ALA A 41 -17.96 38.67 0.49
C ALA A 41 -19.25 38.02 -0.02
N ILE A 42 -19.67 36.92 0.62
CA ILE A 42 -20.96 36.27 0.43
C ILE A 42 -21.82 36.53 1.67
N ASP A 43 -22.98 37.16 1.47
CA ASP A 43 -23.93 37.52 2.54
C ASP A 43 -25.35 36.94 2.33
N ALA A 44 -25.57 36.25 1.21
CA ALA A 44 -26.81 35.55 0.86
C ALA A 44 -26.50 34.38 -0.09
N CYS A 45 -27.44 33.42 -0.19
CA CYS A 45 -27.38 32.34 -1.19
C CYS A 45 -27.23 32.92 -2.60
N THR A 46 -26.30 32.37 -3.39
CA THR A 46 -25.89 32.93 -4.69
C THR A 46 -25.30 31.87 -5.60
N VAL A 47 -25.19 32.21 -6.89
CA VAL A 47 -24.32 31.52 -7.84
C VAL A 47 -22.94 32.17 -7.80
N VAL A 48 -21.89 31.35 -7.81
CA VAL A 48 -20.48 31.72 -7.96
C VAL A 48 -20.07 31.34 -9.38
N ASP A 49 -20.04 32.32 -10.27
CA ASP A 49 -19.80 32.16 -11.71
C ASP A 49 -18.42 32.65 -12.18
N GLU A 50 -17.64 33.28 -11.29
CA GLU A 50 -16.27 33.70 -11.55
C GLU A 50 -15.28 32.97 -10.61
N PRO A 51 -14.11 32.53 -11.12
CA PRO A 51 -13.06 31.97 -10.27
C PRO A 51 -12.52 33.02 -9.29
N GLY A 52 -12.11 32.59 -8.10
CA GLY A 52 -11.54 33.48 -7.08
C GLY A 52 -11.76 33.03 -5.64
N GLU A 53 -11.39 33.93 -4.73
CA GLU A 53 -11.52 33.75 -3.28
C GLU A 53 -12.83 34.36 -2.78
N TYR A 54 -13.58 33.60 -1.98
CA TYR A 54 -14.85 34.01 -1.41
C TYR A 54 -14.84 33.80 0.10
N VAL A 55 -15.55 34.67 0.83
CA VAL A 55 -15.68 34.58 2.29
C VAL A 55 -17.10 34.83 2.74
N LEU A 56 -17.63 33.95 3.59
CA LEU A 56 -18.93 34.15 4.19
C LEU A 56 -18.87 35.26 5.24
N THR A 57 -19.91 36.08 5.26
CA THR A 57 -20.06 37.17 6.25
C THR A 57 -21.18 36.93 7.26
N GLY A 58 -21.88 35.80 7.13
CA GLY A 58 -22.94 35.35 8.03
C GLY A 58 -23.47 33.98 7.64
N ASN A 59 -24.31 33.40 8.50
CA ASN A 59 -24.99 32.15 8.21
C ASN A 59 -25.93 32.32 7.01
N LEU A 60 -25.87 31.38 6.08
CA LEU A 60 -26.76 31.31 4.93
C LEU A 60 -27.82 30.25 5.17
N VAL A 61 -29.06 30.56 4.75
CA VAL A 61 -30.18 29.65 4.89
C VAL A 61 -30.83 29.49 3.53
N ALA A 62 -30.75 28.30 2.94
CA ALA A 62 -31.47 27.97 1.71
C ALA A 62 -32.98 28.18 1.90
N GLY A 63 -33.64 28.59 0.81
CA GLY A 63 -35.09 28.69 0.74
C GLY A 63 -35.75 27.33 0.49
N ASP A 64 -36.51 27.23 -0.60
CA ASP A 64 -37.06 25.97 -1.08
C ASP A 64 -36.07 25.21 -2.01
N ASP A 65 -34.90 25.80 -2.27
CA ASP A 65 -33.87 25.27 -3.15
C ASP A 65 -32.97 24.25 -2.43
N GLU A 66 -32.47 23.26 -3.16
CA GLU A 66 -31.64 22.17 -2.62
C GLU A 66 -30.18 22.63 -2.33
N ALA A 67 -29.69 23.61 -3.07
CA ALA A 67 -28.37 24.22 -2.90
C ALA A 67 -28.48 25.73 -2.62
N CYS A 68 -27.74 26.24 -1.63
CA CYS A 68 -27.65 27.66 -1.32
C CYS A 68 -26.52 28.34 -2.10
N LEU A 69 -25.40 27.63 -2.30
CA LEU A 69 -24.28 28.07 -3.11
C LEU A 69 -24.17 27.16 -4.32
N VAL A 70 -24.27 27.73 -5.51
CA VAL A 70 -24.07 27.00 -6.77
C VAL A 70 -22.77 27.49 -7.39
N VAL A 71 -21.80 26.60 -7.61
CA VAL A 71 -20.51 26.93 -8.22
C VAL A 71 -20.57 26.58 -9.71
N ASP A 72 -20.69 27.60 -10.56
CA ASP A 72 -20.70 27.53 -12.03
C ASP A 72 -19.53 28.35 -12.61
N ALA A 73 -18.39 28.29 -11.93
CA ALA A 73 -17.16 28.93 -12.38
C ALA A 73 -16.32 27.95 -13.22
N THR A 74 -15.60 28.49 -14.21
CA THR A 74 -14.55 27.75 -14.91
C THR A 74 -13.20 28.12 -14.28
N GLY A 75 -12.60 27.20 -13.52
CA GLY A 75 -11.34 27.40 -12.78
C GLY A 75 -11.52 27.37 -11.26
N ALA A 76 -10.47 27.79 -10.54
CA ALA A 76 -10.40 27.64 -9.10
C ALA A 76 -11.31 28.59 -8.31
N VAL A 77 -12.05 28.01 -7.37
CA VAL A 77 -12.92 28.69 -6.41
C VAL A 77 -12.54 28.25 -5.00
N SER A 78 -12.24 29.21 -4.14
CA SER A 78 -12.00 28.99 -2.71
C SER A 78 -13.10 29.65 -1.91
N ILE A 79 -13.77 28.89 -1.05
CA ILE A 79 -14.84 29.35 -0.16
C ILE A 79 -14.40 29.21 1.28
N ASP A 80 -14.15 30.34 1.93
CA ASP A 80 -13.90 30.44 3.36
C ASP A 80 -15.23 30.66 4.11
N GLY A 81 -15.64 29.64 4.86
CA GLY A 81 -16.84 29.66 5.71
C GLY A 81 -16.74 30.66 6.87
N ALA A 82 -15.54 31.07 7.27
CA ALA A 82 -15.26 31.92 8.43
C ALA A 82 -15.97 31.45 9.73
N GLY A 83 -16.25 30.13 9.84
CA GLY A 83 -16.98 29.50 10.93
C GLY A 83 -18.51 29.65 10.87
N TYR A 84 -19.06 30.15 9.77
CA TYR A 84 -20.51 30.23 9.55
C TYR A 84 -21.09 28.92 9.03
N SER A 85 -22.42 28.86 9.00
CA SER A 85 -23.16 27.70 8.48
C SER A 85 -23.89 28.00 7.18
N VAL A 86 -24.03 26.99 6.33
CA VAL A 86 -24.87 27.00 5.12
C VAL A 86 -25.89 25.88 5.21
N THR A 87 -27.18 26.22 5.33
CA THR A 87 -28.23 25.19 5.18
C THR A 87 -28.56 24.96 3.70
N GLY A 88 -28.98 23.76 3.34
CA GLY A 88 -29.16 23.31 1.96
C GLY A 88 -27.88 22.66 1.44
N GLY A 89 -27.03 23.42 0.76
CA GLY A 89 -25.75 22.88 0.35
C GLY A 89 -24.92 23.77 -0.57
N ILE A 90 -23.73 23.26 -0.89
CA ILE A 90 -22.86 23.70 -1.97
C ILE A 90 -22.99 22.67 -3.08
N ASP A 91 -23.35 23.12 -4.28
CA ASP A 91 -23.46 22.28 -5.46
C ASP A 91 -22.52 22.82 -6.54
N GLY A 92 -21.50 22.05 -6.90
CA GLY A 92 -20.69 22.34 -8.07
C GLY A 92 -21.46 21.91 -9.30
N SER A 93 -22.02 22.85 -10.06
CA SER A 93 -22.73 22.52 -11.30
C SER A 93 -21.73 22.40 -12.44
N GLY A 94 -21.12 21.22 -12.58
CA GLY A 94 -20.34 20.86 -13.78
C GLY A 94 -21.21 20.52 -14.99
N THR A 95 -22.51 20.27 -14.76
CA THR A 95 -23.45 19.78 -15.78
C THR A 95 -24.42 20.87 -16.21
N ASP A 96 -23.89 21.89 -16.90
CA ASP A 96 -24.76 22.60 -17.81
C ASP A 96 -25.09 21.61 -18.94
N ASP A 97 -26.37 21.33 -19.14
CA ASP A 97 -26.97 20.56 -20.24
C ASP A 97 -26.70 21.22 -21.62
N ASP A 98 -25.62 22.01 -21.75
CA ASP A 98 -25.18 22.69 -22.96
C ASP A 98 -24.31 21.75 -23.80
N PRO A 99 -24.86 21.10 -24.84
CA PRO A 99 -24.12 20.19 -25.71
C PRO A 99 -23.06 20.91 -26.58
N SER A 100 -22.82 22.20 -26.37
CA SER A 100 -21.81 22.99 -27.08
C SER A 100 -20.53 23.23 -26.28
N VAL A 101 -20.50 22.89 -24.99
CA VAL A 101 -19.29 22.93 -24.16
C VAL A 101 -18.67 21.54 -24.13
N ASP A 102 -17.37 21.48 -24.39
CA ASP A 102 -16.60 20.25 -24.33
C ASP A 102 -16.57 19.77 -22.86
N PRO A 103 -17.15 18.59 -22.52
CA PRO A 103 -17.12 18.07 -21.15
C PRO A 103 -15.68 17.87 -20.66
N ASP A 104 -14.73 17.61 -21.57
CA ASP A 104 -13.29 17.50 -21.29
C ASP A 104 -12.62 18.86 -20.95
N ALA A 105 -13.37 19.99 -20.94
CA ALA A 105 -12.81 21.34 -20.81
C ALA A 105 -13.20 22.11 -19.53
N ARG A 106 -13.94 21.50 -18.60
CA ARG A 106 -14.26 22.12 -17.29
C ARG A 106 -13.57 21.40 -16.15
N GLU A 107 -12.34 21.80 -15.84
CA GLU A 107 -11.66 21.47 -14.59
C GLU A 107 -12.23 22.39 -13.49
N LEU A 108 -13.06 21.82 -12.60
CA LEU A 108 -13.54 22.51 -11.41
C LEU A 108 -12.57 22.22 -10.26
N VAL A 109 -11.92 23.26 -9.75
CA VAL A 109 -11.15 23.19 -8.51
C VAL A 109 -11.93 23.93 -7.43
N LEU A 110 -12.49 23.21 -6.45
CA LEU A 110 -13.30 23.79 -5.38
C LEU A 110 -12.71 23.47 -4.01
N ASP A 111 -12.13 24.49 -3.39
CA ASP A 111 -11.64 24.46 -2.01
C ASP A 111 -12.68 25.06 -1.07
N VAL A 112 -13.00 24.34 -0.01
CA VAL A 112 -13.92 24.79 1.05
C VAL A 112 -13.25 24.63 2.39
N ARG A 113 -13.28 25.69 3.20
CA ARG A 113 -12.72 25.64 4.56
C ARG A 113 -13.57 26.31 5.61
N ASP A 114 -13.34 25.94 6.87
CA ASP A 114 -13.91 26.59 8.06
C ASP A 114 -15.45 26.72 8.00
N LEU A 115 -16.14 25.66 7.60
CA LEU A 115 -17.57 25.70 7.24
C LEU A 115 -18.37 24.56 7.91
N THR A 116 -19.60 24.87 8.32
CA THR A 116 -20.63 23.85 8.58
C THR A 116 -21.68 23.89 7.47
N VAL A 117 -21.97 22.77 6.83
CA VAL A 117 -22.90 22.72 5.70
C VAL A 117 -23.69 21.42 5.67
N ASP A 118 -24.96 21.48 5.26
CA ASP A 118 -25.79 20.27 5.19
C ASP A 118 -25.29 19.33 4.08
N THR A 119 -25.08 19.83 2.86
CA THR A 119 -24.60 19.00 1.74
C THR A 119 -23.49 19.68 0.95
N ILE A 120 -22.46 18.92 0.56
CA ILE A 120 -21.54 19.31 -0.52
C ILE A 120 -21.67 18.27 -1.64
N ARG A 121 -21.94 18.72 -2.86
CA ARG A 121 -21.93 17.90 -4.07
C ARG A 121 -20.87 18.41 -5.03
N TYR A 122 -19.94 17.54 -5.38
CA TYR A 122 -19.04 17.75 -6.50
C TYR A 122 -19.63 17.08 -7.74
N PRO A 123 -19.59 17.72 -8.92
CA PRO A 123 -20.14 17.17 -10.13
C PRO A 123 -19.26 16.01 -10.64
N GLY A 124 -19.91 14.89 -10.97
CA GLY A 124 -19.36 13.86 -11.84
C GLY A 124 -20.42 13.48 -12.88
N GLY A 125 -20.06 13.44 -14.16
CA GLY A 125 -20.99 13.02 -15.20
C GLY A 125 -21.38 11.55 -15.02
N GLU A 126 -22.66 11.20 -15.17
CA GLU A 126 -23.17 9.81 -15.14
C GLU A 126 -22.61 8.89 -16.26
N GLY A 127 -21.46 9.21 -16.87
CA GLY A 127 -21.01 8.66 -18.14
C GLY A 127 -19.52 8.36 -18.31
N GLY A 128 -18.70 8.35 -17.27
CA GLY A 128 -17.31 7.86 -17.33
C GLY A 128 -16.40 8.59 -18.34
N GLY A 129 -16.69 9.85 -18.66
CA GLY A 129 -15.95 10.66 -19.63
C GLY A 129 -15.41 11.93 -19.02
N GLY A 130 -14.07 12.01 -18.95
CA GLY A 130 -13.18 13.17 -18.78
C GLY A 130 -13.80 14.48 -18.29
N GLY A 131 -13.53 14.80 -17.03
CA GLY A 131 -13.89 16.06 -16.40
C GLY A 131 -13.60 15.96 -14.90
N GLY A 132 -12.32 15.83 -14.55
CA GLY A 132 -11.88 15.68 -13.17
C GLY A 132 -12.23 16.90 -12.34
N ALA A 133 -13.03 16.72 -11.29
CA ALA A 133 -13.14 17.70 -10.22
C ALA A 133 -11.96 17.51 -9.25
N SER A 134 -11.36 18.60 -8.80
CA SER A 134 -10.35 18.56 -7.72
C SER A 134 -10.74 19.53 -6.62
N GLY A 135 -10.13 19.39 -5.45
CA GLY A 135 -10.38 20.32 -4.36
C GLY A 135 -10.05 19.83 -2.98
N THR A 136 -10.12 20.75 -2.04
CA THR A 136 -9.81 20.54 -0.63
C THR A 136 -11.00 20.84 0.26
N LEU A 137 -11.30 19.94 1.20
CA LEU A 137 -12.12 20.23 2.37
C LEU A 137 -11.22 20.35 3.60
N GLU A 138 -11.19 21.53 4.22
CA GLU A 138 -10.37 21.79 5.41
C GLU A 138 -11.19 22.35 6.58
N ASN A 139 -11.20 21.66 7.71
CA ASN A 139 -11.98 22.09 8.87
C ASN A 139 -13.48 22.29 8.53
N VAL A 140 -14.03 21.32 7.80
CA VAL A 140 -15.43 21.32 7.35
C VAL A 140 -16.24 20.29 8.14
N THR A 141 -17.42 20.69 8.57
CA THR A 141 -18.46 19.77 9.08
C THR A 141 -19.54 19.65 8.03
N VAL A 142 -19.74 18.46 7.47
CA VAL A 142 -20.71 18.22 6.40
C VAL A 142 -21.61 17.03 6.73
N GLU A 143 -22.93 17.18 6.60
CA GLU A 143 -23.85 16.06 6.82
C GLU A 143 -23.77 15.08 5.65
N THR A 144 -23.90 15.52 4.41
CA THR A 144 -23.79 14.67 3.22
C THR A 144 -22.69 15.17 2.29
N LEU A 145 -21.72 14.31 2.00
CA LEU A 145 -20.63 14.61 1.08
C LEU A 145 -20.69 13.67 -0.12
N ALA A 146 -21.06 14.22 -1.29
CA ALA A 146 -21.09 13.47 -2.54
C ALA A 146 -19.96 13.93 -3.44
N VAL A 147 -19.03 13.02 -3.77
CA VAL A 147 -17.90 13.28 -4.66
C VAL A 147 -17.90 12.24 -5.75
N ALA A 148 -17.98 12.68 -7.00
CA ALA A 148 -17.93 11.84 -8.19
C ALA A 148 -16.90 12.40 -9.18
N SER A 149 -16.15 11.52 -9.85
CA SER A 149 -15.14 11.85 -10.86
C SER A 149 -14.08 12.85 -10.38
N ALA A 150 -13.38 12.52 -9.30
CA ALA A 150 -12.41 13.42 -8.68
C ALA A 150 -10.96 12.97 -8.90
N GLU A 151 -10.12 13.76 -9.59
CA GLU A 151 -8.75 13.34 -9.91
C GLU A 151 -7.73 13.63 -8.81
N ASP A 152 -7.92 14.71 -8.05
CA ASP A 152 -7.02 15.14 -6.97
C ASP A 152 -7.84 15.75 -5.83
N TRP A 153 -8.08 14.97 -4.77
CA TRP A 153 -9.01 15.40 -3.73
C TRP A 153 -8.47 15.21 -2.33
N THR A 154 -8.60 16.25 -1.51
CA THR A 154 -8.11 16.27 -0.13
C THR A 154 -9.23 16.54 0.87
N VAL A 155 -9.35 15.68 1.88
CA VAL A 155 -10.13 15.96 3.09
C VAL A 155 -9.18 16.02 4.27
N GLN A 156 -9.19 17.14 4.98
CA GLN A 156 -8.36 17.30 6.15
C GLN A 156 -9.13 17.93 7.31
N SER A 157 -8.85 17.45 8.52
CA SER A 157 -9.41 18.03 9.76
C SER A 157 -10.95 18.17 9.74
N SER A 158 -11.66 17.27 9.06
CA SER A 158 -13.09 17.43 8.74
C SER A 158 -13.95 16.33 9.37
N HIS A 159 -15.25 16.60 9.49
CA HIS A 159 -16.25 15.68 10.01
C HIS A 159 -17.35 15.46 8.97
N VAL A 160 -17.54 14.21 8.56
CA VAL A 160 -18.48 13.81 7.51
C VAL A 160 -19.45 12.78 8.07
N THR A 161 -20.75 13.11 8.12
CA THR A 161 -21.75 12.21 8.72
C THR A 161 -22.19 11.11 7.75
N ASP A 162 -22.52 11.46 6.52
CA ASP A 162 -23.03 10.56 5.47
C ASP A 162 -22.17 10.74 4.21
N PRO A 163 -20.97 10.13 4.19
CA PRO A 163 -20.14 10.12 3.00
C PRO A 163 -20.81 9.27 1.92
N ILE A 164 -21.02 9.88 0.77
CA ILE A 164 -21.26 9.21 -0.51
C ILE A 164 -20.09 9.59 -1.39
N ILE A 165 -18.89 9.22 -0.95
CA ILE A 165 -17.72 9.27 -1.83
C ILE A 165 -17.94 8.11 -2.79
N GLY A 166 -18.01 8.39 -4.09
CA GLY A 166 -18.41 7.39 -5.06
C GLY A 166 -17.98 7.77 -6.46
N LEU A 167 -17.14 6.90 -7.03
CA LEU A 167 -16.79 6.76 -8.45
C LEU A 167 -15.71 7.67 -9.04
N TYR A 168 -14.74 7.02 -9.71
CA TYR A 168 -13.62 7.56 -10.51
C TYR A 168 -12.75 8.56 -9.75
N ALA A 169 -12.11 8.07 -8.69
CA ALA A 169 -11.11 8.87 -8.00
C ALA A 169 -9.72 8.68 -8.66
N GLY A 170 -8.94 9.74 -8.76
CA GLY A 170 -7.49 9.69 -8.98
C GLY A 170 -6.78 9.66 -7.62
N ASP A 171 -5.85 10.58 -7.38
CA ASP A 171 -5.17 10.67 -6.09
C ASP A 171 -6.11 11.24 -5.01
N VAL A 172 -6.27 10.50 -3.92
CA VAL A 172 -7.12 10.91 -2.79
C VAL A 172 -6.30 10.96 -1.51
N THR A 173 -6.34 12.10 -0.84
CA THR A 173 -5.74 12.30 0.48
C THR A 173 -6.82 12.55 1.53
N ILE A 174 -6.85 11.73 2.58
CA ILE A 174 -7.75 11.91 3.72
C ILE A 174 -6.91 11.92 4.98
N ARG A 175 -6.98 13.00 5.78
CA ARG A 175 -6.24 13.08 7.03
C ARG A 175 -6.95 13.79 8.17
N ASP A 176 -6.63 13.40 9.40
CA ASP A 176 -7.10 14.06 10.62
C ASP A 176 -8.64 14.19 10.69
N SER A 177 -9.38 13.30 10.03
CA SER A 177 -10.83 13.45 9.77
C SER A 177 -11.66 12.32 10.38
N THR A 178 -12.96 12.55 10.53
CA THR A 178 -13.93 11.57 11.07
C THR A 178 -15.07 11.35 10.09
N PHE A 179 -15.39 10.09 9.83
CA PHE A 179 -16.47 9.64 8.95
C PHE A 179 -17.44 8.76 9.74
N GLU A 180 -18.71 9.14 9.82
CA GLU A 180 -19.73 8.36 10.55
C GLU A 180 -20.45 7.32 9.68
N GLY A 181 -20.50 7.52 8.37
CA GLY A 181 -21.10 6.59 7.41
C GLY A 181 -20.06 5.86 6.56
N ARG A 182 -20.55 4.97 5.69
CA ARG A 182 -19.72 4.11 4.82
C ARG A 182 -18.99 4.93 3.77
N VAL A 183 -17.69 4.76 3.67
CA VAL A 183 -16.89 5.34 2.57
C VAL A 183 -16.69 4.27 1.52
N ALA A 184 -17.05 4.56 0.27
CA ALA A 184 -16.85 3.66 -0.84
C ALA A 184 -15.95 4.30 -1.90
N PHE A 185 -15.12 3.51 -2.55
CA PHE A 185 -14.33 3.92 -3.71
C PHE A 185 -14.61 2.92 -4.82
N ASP A 186 -15.10 3.41 -5.95
CA ASP A 186 -15.66 2.61 -7.03
C ASP A 186 -14.98 3.02 -8.35
N GLU A 187 -14.64 2.04 -9.17
CA GLU A 187 -13.97 2.14 -10.49
C GLU A 187 -12.68 3.00 -10.62
N ASN A 188 -11.64 2.36 -11.18
CA ASN A 188 -10.32 2.89 -11.57
C ASN A 188 -9.28 3.17 -10.46
N THR A 189 -8.04 2.92 -10.85
CA THR A 189 -6.78 3.03 -10.12
C THR A 189 -6.60 4.39 -9.44
N ALA A 190 -6.57 4.40 -8.11
CA ALA A 190 -6.34 5.58 -7.30
C ALA A 190 -5.20 5.32 -6.30
N ARG A 191 -4.28 6.28 -6.16
CA ARG A 191 -3.34 6.29 -5.04
C ARG A 191 -4.03 6.94 -3.86
N PHE A 192 -4.08 6.24 -2.74
CA PHE A 192 -4.70 6.74 -1.53
C PHE A 192 -3.65 7.08 -0.49
N THR A 193 -3.79 8.24 0.13
CA THR A 193 -3.09 8.57 1.37
C THR A 193 -4.14 8.81 2.45
N VAL A 194 -4.34 7.83 3.32
CA VAL A 194 -5.35 7.89 4.39
C VAL A 194 -4.63 7.83 5.74
N VAL A 195 -4.54 8.96 6.44
CA VAL A 195 -3.71 9.08 7.65
C VAL A 195 -4.45 9.70 8.85
N ASN A 196 -4.38 9.08 10.02
CA ASN A 196 -4.90 9.64 11.28
C ASN A 196 -6.41 9.97 11.24
N ASN A 197 -7.22 9.07 10.67
CA ASN A 197 -8.67 9.22 10.59
C ASN A 197 -9.44 8.28 11.51
N THR A 198 -10.71 8.56 11.73
CA THR A 198 -11.67 7.65 12.37
C THR A 198 -12.83 7.35 11.44
N PHE A 199 -13.02 6.06 11.12
CA PHE A 199 -14.14 5.56 10.31
C PHE A 199 -15.06 4.74 11.21
N ALA A 200 -16.32 5.17 11.35
CA ALA A 200 -17.31 4.49 12.20
C ALA A 200 -17.98 3.30 11.50
N GLU A 201 -17.92 3.25 10.17
CA GLU A 201 -18.48 2.22 9.31
C GLU A 201 -17.39 1.68 8.36
N PRO A 202 -17.62 0.55 7.67
CA PRO A 202 -16.65 -0.02 6.74
C PRO A 202 -16.22 0.94 5.63
N VAL A 203 -14.95 0.79 5.23
CA VAL A 203 -14.39 1.46 4.04
C VAL A 203 -14.22 0.40 2.96
N LEU A 204 -14.88 0.61 1.83
CA LEU A 204 -14.98 -0.35 0.75
C LEU A 204 -14.25 0.16 -0.48
N PHE A 205 -13.31 -0.62 -0.98
CA PHE A 205 -12.70 -0.43 -2.30
C PHE A 205 -13.24 -1.53 -3.20
N TRP A 206 -13.98 -1.16 -4.24
CA TRP A 206 -14.61 -2.12 -5.15
C TRP A 206 -13.65 -2.63 -6.23
N GLU A 207 -12.53 -1.92 -6.47
CA GLU A 207 -11.58 -2.17 -7.56
C GLU A 207 -10.11 -2.01 -7.10
N GLN A 208 -9.18 -2.13 -8.05
CA GLN A 208 -7.72 -2.23 -7.84
C GLN A 208 -7.10 -1.05 -7.06
N LEU A 209 -6.28 -1.34 -6.05
CA LEU A 209 -5.44 -0.37 -5.33
C LEU A 209 -3.97 -0.49 -5.68
N PHE A 210 -3.32 0.63 -5.99
CA PHE A 210 -1.89 0.69 -6.25
C PHE A 210 -1.23 1.82 -5.50
N ASP A 211 0.01 1.60 -5.04
CA ASP A 211 0.87 2.62 -4.45
C ASP A 211 0.18 3.44 -3.33
N SER A 212 -0.69 2.78 -2.56
CA SER A 212 -1.49 3.43 -1.52
C SER A 212 -0.85 3.30 -0.14
N TYR A 213 -1.08 4.30 0.71
CA TYR A 213 -0.58 4.42 2.06
C TYR A 213 -1.72 4.69 3.04
N VAL A 214 -1.97 3.73 3.94
CA VAL A 214 -3.03 3.79 4.95
C VAL A 214 -2.39 3.67 6.34
N ALA A 215 -2.37 4.75 7.10
CA ALA A 215 -1.66 4.79 8.37
C ALA A 215 -2.38 5.47 9.54
N GLU A 216 -2.17 4.98 10.76
CA GLU A 216 -2.63 5.64 11.99
C GLU A 216 -4.15 5.84 12.11
N ASN A 217 -4.95 5.07 11.37
CA ASN A 217 -6.41 5.21 11.37
C ASN A 217 -7.07 4.29 12.41
N THR A 218 -8.28 4.65 12.82
CA THR A 218 -9.19 3.79 13.59
C THR A 218 -10.40 3.42 12.74
N PHE A 219 -10.60 2.13 12.49
CA PHE A 219 -11.73 1.57 11.76
C PHE A 219 -12.65 0.81 12.73
N ARG A 220 -13.94 1.14 12.74
CA ARG A 220 -14.99 0.37 13.45
C ARG A 220 -15.78 -0.57 12.52
N GLY A 221 -15.23 -0.82 11.32
CA GLY A 221 -15.70 -1.79 10.34
C GLY A 221 -14.49 -2.40 9.60
N SER A 222 -14.75 -3.21 8.58
CA SER A 222 -13.70 -3.76 7.72
C SER A 222 -13.07 -2.67 6.83
N LEU A 223 -11.83 -2.92 6.43
CA LEU A 223 -11.19 -2.29 5.29
C LEU A 223 -11.10 -3.33 4.19
N ASP A 224 -12.11 -3.33 3.32
CA ASP A 224 -12.19 -4.32 2.27
C ASP A 224 -11.51 -3.78 1.02
N LEU A 225 -10.37 -4.37 0.67
CA LEU A 225 -9.69 -4.13 -0.59
C LEU A 225 -10.18 -5.20 -1.58
N PHE A 226 -11.41 -5.05 -2.09
CA PHE A 226 -11.97 -6.00 -3.04
C PHE A 226 -11.34 -5.83 -4.42
N SER A 227 -10.98 -6.97 -5.02
CA SER A 227 -10.51 -7.06 -6.40
C SER A 227 -11.65 -7.57 -7.28
N ALA A 228 -12.64 -6.72 -7.58
CA ALA A 228 -13.63 -7.07 -8.60
C ALA A 228 -13.02 -7.03 -10.02
N GLY A 229 -11.93 -6.26 -10.24
CA GLY A 229 -11.30 -6.07 -11.55
C GLY A 229 -9.78 -6.18 -11.63
N GLY A 230 -9.04 -6.56 -10.56
CA GLY A 230 -7.61 -6.96 -10.65
C GLY A 230 -6.73 -6.70 -9.41
N PRO A 231 -5.44 -7.07 -9.47
CA PRO A 231 -4.57 -7.20 -8.30
C PRO A 231 -4.32 -5.85 -7.59
N SER A 232 -4.48 -5.78 -6.27
CA SER A 232 -4.07 -4.61 -5.48
C SER A 232 -2.60 -4.75 -5.12
N THR A 233 -1.72 -3.86 -5.62
CA THR A 233 -0.27 -4.04 -5.46
C THR A 233 0.49 -2.84 -4.88
N ASN A 234 1.60 -3.11 -4.20
CA ASN A 234 2.49 -2.08 -3.63
C ASN A 234 1.80 -1.13 -2.62
N ASN A 235 0.87 -1.66 -1.83
CA ASN A 235 0.18 -0.89 -0.80
C ASN A 235 0.84 -1.07 0.56
N THR A 236 0.88 0.00 1.36
CA THR A 236 1.36 -0.03 2.75
C THR A 236 0.22 0.30 3.70
N ILE A 237 -0.05 -0.61 4.63
CA ILE A 237 -1.06 -0.48 5.69
C ILE A 237 -0.37 -0.61 7.04
N GLU A 238 -0.30 0.48 7.80
CA GLU A 238 0.46 0.48 9.05
C GLU A 238 -0.12 1.25 10.24
N ASN A 239 0.18 0.77 11.44
CA ASN A 239 -0.19 1.47 12.69
C ASN A 239 -1.70 1.77 12.83
N ASN A 240 -2.57 1.01 12.18
CA ASN A 240 -4.02 1.19 12.25
C ASN A 240 -4.65 0.32 13.35
N GLU A 241 -5.79 0.75 13.89
CA GLU A 241 -6.68 -0.03 14.76
C GLU A 241 -7.93 -0.45 13.96
N PHE A 242 -8.11 -1.75 13.75
CA PHE A 242 -9.32 -2.34 13.16
C PHE A 242 -10.12 -3.04 14.26
N ALA A 243 -11.36 -2.60 14.47
CA ALA A 243 -12.34 -3.26 15.33
C ALA A 243 -13.55 -3.64 14.49
N VAL A 244 -13.54 -4.87 13.98
CA VAL A 244 -14.53 -5.38 13.02
C VAL A 244 -15.59 -6.20 13.75
N ASP A 245 -16.87 -5.93 13.46
CA ASP A 245 -17.97 -6.83 13.81
C ASP A 245 -18.23 -7.77 12.63
N GLY A 246 -18.24 -9.09 12.88
CA GLY A 246 -18.35 -10.12 11.84
C GLY A 246 -19.69 -10.08 11.11
N ASP A 247 -20.72 -9.47 11.70
CA ASP A 247 -22.00 -9.22 11.04
C ASP A 247 -21.88 -8.21 9.88
N ASP A 248 -20.81 -7.41 9.84
CA ASP A 248 -20.55 -6.40 8.80
C ASP A 248 -19.81 -6.96 7.57
N VAL A 249 -19.48 -8.25 7.59
CA VAL A 249 -18.66 -8.93 6.59
C VAL A 249 -19.54 -9.95 5.82
N ALA A 250 -19.58 -9.84 4.49
CA ALA A 250 -20.44 -10.59 3.57
C ALA A 250 -19.82 -11.90 3.03
N GLY A 251 -18.98 -12.63 3.79
CA GLY A 251 -18.45 -13.90 3.31
C GLY A 251 -17.46 -14.59 4.23
N ILE A 252 -17.23 -15.89 4.00
CA ILE A 252 -16.22 -16.71 4.73
C ILE A 252 -14.78 -16.45 4.24
N GLU A 253 -14.63 -15.82 3.08
CA GLU A 253 -13.34 -15.43 2.49
C GLU A 253 -12.94 -14.01 2.87
N GLU A 254 -13.80 -13.31 3.61
CA GLU A 254 -13.61 -11.92 3.97
C GLU A 254 -12.97 -11.79 5.36
N GLY A 255 -12.22 -10.70 5.54
CA GLY A 255 -11.44 -10.44 6.75
C GLY A 255 -11.38 -8.95 7.07
N ALA A 256 -10.75 -8.58 8.19
CA ALA A 256 -10.56 -7.17 8.51
C ALA A 256 -9.67 -6.45 7.48
N LEU A 257 -8.72 -7.20 6.92
CA LEU A 257 -7.90 -6.85 5.76
C LEU A 257 -7.95 -7.99 4.74
N VAL A 258 -8.23 -7.66 3.49
CA VAL A 258 -8.38 -8.61 2.39
C VAL A 258 -7.46 -8.21 1.25
N PHE A 259 -6.58 -9.12 0.80
CA PHE A 259 -5.78 -8.96 -0.42
C PHE A 259 -6.18 -10.05 -1.41
N GLU A 260 -7.12 -9.76 -2.31
CA GLU A 260 -7.54 -10.69 -3.36
C GLU A 260 -6.79 -10.41 -4.68
N GLY A 261 -5.96 -11.36 -5.10
CA GLY A 261 -4.98 -11.18 -6.17
C GLY A 261 -3.87 -10.17 -5.86
N GLY A 262 -3.73 -9.69 -4.62
CA GLY A 262 -2.84 -8.56 -4.31
C GLY A 262 -1.37 -8.97 -4.08
N ASP A 263 -0.45 -8.25 -4.70
CA ASP A 263 0.99 -8.52 -4.63
C ASP A 263 1.77 -7.37 -3.99
N ASP A 264 2.95 -7.63 -3.42
CA ASP A 264 3.84 -6.56 -2.91
C ASP A 264 3.24 -5.66 -1.81
N ASN A 265 2.25 -6.14 -1.07
CA ASN A 265 1.64 -5.34 -0.01
C ASN A 265 2.39 -5.50 1.32
N LEU A 266 2.55 -4.39 2.05
CA LEU A 266 3.13 -4.34 3.39
C LEU A 266 2.06 -4.04 4.42
N VAL A 267 1.80 -4.99 5.32
CA VAL A 267 0.89 -4.85 6.47
C VAL A 267 1.71 -4.89 7.74
N ARG A 268 1.87 -3.76 8.44
CA ARG A 268 2.69 -3.75 9.65
C ARG A 268 2.16 -2.98 10.84
N ASN A 269 2.45 -3.47 12.04
CA ASN A 269 2.12 -2.77 13.30
C ASN A 269 0.63 -2.42 13.47
N ASN A 270 -0.27 -3.14 12.81
CA ASN A 270 -1.71 -2.93 12.97
C ASN A 270 -2.25 -3.72 14.16
N THR A 271 -3.30 -3.20 14.80
CA THR A 271 -4.08 -3.92 15.81
C THR A 271 -5.42 -4.31 15.21
N ILE A 272 -5.65 -5.61 15.00
CA ILE A 272 -6.85 -6.16 14.39
C ILE A 272 -7.62 -6.96 15.44
N THR A 273 -8.85 -6.54 15.73
CA THR A 273 -9.77 -7.25 16.63
C THR A 273 -11.05 -7.55 15.87
N VAL A 274 -11.33 -8.84 15.69
CA VAL A 274 -12.59 -9.31 15.10
C VAL A 274 -13.50 -9.76 16.24
N THR A 275 -14.72 -9.24 16.23
CA THR A 275 -15.80 -9.61 17.15
C THR A 275 -17.01 -10.11 16.36
N GLY A 276 -17.95 -10.82 16.97
CA GLY A 276 -19.11 -11.35 16.24
C GLY A 276 -18.78 -12.57 15.36
N GLY A 277 -19.82 -13.17 14.77
CA GLY A 277 -19.68 -14.23 13.76
C GLY A 277 -19.97 -13.66 12.37
N VAL A 278 -19.53 -14.32 11.29
CA VAL A 278 -19.87 -13.91 9.92
C VAL A 278 -21.39 -13.98 9.77
N GLY A 279 -22.01 -12.90 9.32
CA GLY A 279 -23.45 -12.86 9.07
C GLY A 279 -23.92 -14.07 8.22
N GLY A 280 -24.75 -14.94 8.80
CA GLY A 280 -25.21 -16.19 8.17
C GLY A 280 -25.93 -17.15 9.12
N ASP A 281 -26.40 -18.30 8.61
CA ASP A 281 -27.09 -19.35 9.39
C ASP A 281 -26.17 -20.08 10.39
N ASP A 282 -24.86 -19.81 10.39
CA ASP A 282 -23.87 -20.45 11.25
C ASP A 282 -23.13 -19.42 12.13
N PRO A 283 -23.54 -19.22 13.40
CA PRO A 283 -22.90 -18.29 14.33
C PRO A 283 -21.52 -18.76 14.82
N THR A 284 -21.00 -19.88 14.28
CA THR A 284 -19.66 -20.38 14.59
C THR A 284 -18.60 -19.97 13.56
N LEU A 285 -19.01 -19.48 12.38
CA LEU A 285 -18.08 -18.94 11.39
C LEU A 285 -17.66 -17.53 11.82
N ARG A 286 -16.36 -17.22 11.71
CA ARG A 286 -15.81 -15.89 12.01
C ARG A 286 -14.93 -15.42 10.85
N SER A 287 -14.93 -14.11 10.59
CA SER A 287 -14.11 -13.50 9.54
C SER A 287 -12.62 -13.63 9.84
N ASN A 288 -11.78 -13.52 8.81
CA ASN A 288 -10.34 -13.56 8.97
C ASN A 288 -9.81 -12.24 9.56
N GLY A 289 -8.65 -12.26 10.22
CA GLY A 289 -7.94 -11.04 10.55
C GLY A 289 -7.33 -10.43 9.28
N VAL A 290 -6.40 -11.17 8.68
CA VAL A 290 -5.78 -10.86 7.39
C VAL A 290 -6.01 -12.02 6.43
N PHE A 291 -6.58 -11.74 5.25
CA PHE A 291 -6.71 -12.69 4.16
C PHE A 291 -5.76 -12.32 3.02
N ILE A 292 -4.99 -13.30 2.54
CA ILE A 292 -4.02 -13.12 1.46
C ILE A 292 -4.27 -14.17 0.39
N ASN A 293 -4.51 -13.69 -0.82
CA ASN A 293 -4.53 -14.45 -2.06
C ASN A 293 -3.68 -13.66 -3.06
N GLY A 294 -2.39 -13.94 -3.13
CA GLY A 294 -1.44 -13.18 -3.93
C GLY A 294 -0.01 -13.43 -3.48
N GLU A 295 0.94 -12.70 -4.06
CA GLU A 295 2.36 -13.00 -3.95
C GLU A 295 3.18 -11.88 -3.31
N ARG A 296 4.27 -12.26 -2.61
CA ARG A 296 5.28 -11.31 -2.12
C ARG A 296 4.70 -10.25 -1.17
N ASN A 297 3.66 -10.60 -0.41
CA ASN A 297 3.14 -9.74 0.64
C ASN A 297 3.92 -9.95 1.94
N VAL A 298 4.07 -8.89 2.73
CA VAL A 298 4.75 -8.89 4.02
C VAL A 298 3.75 -8.51 5.10
N VAL A 299 3.46 -9.44 6.01
CA VAL A 299 2.62 -9.21 7.20
C VAL A 299 3.51 -9.27 8.44
N THR A 300 3.83 -8.12 9.03
CA THR A 300 4.81 -8.06 10.12
C THR A 300 4.45 -7.20 11.33
N GLY A 301 4.75 -7.65 12.55
CA GLY A 301 4.53 -6.84 13.77
C GLY A 301 3.07 -6.55 14.11
N ASN A 302 2.10 -7.25 13.51
CA ASN A 302 0.68 -7.00 13.75
C ASN A 302 0.19 -7.74 15.01
N THR A 303 -0.82 -7.19 15.68
CA THR A 303 -1.56 -7.85 16.77
C THR A 303 -2.95 -8.23 16.29
N ILE A 304 -3.25 -9.54 16.21
CA ILE A 304 -4.49 -10.06 15.61
C ILE A 304 -5.24 -10.93 16.61
N SER A 305 -6.53 -10.66 16.83
CA SER A 305 -7.33 -11.42 17.78
C SER A 305 -8.81 -11.55 17.46
N GLY A 306 -9.42 -12.62 17.97
CA GLY A 306 -10.87 -12.88 17.92
C GLY A 306 -11.41 -13.39 16.59
N ALA A 307 -10.56 -13.50 15.57
CA ALA A 307 -10.91 -13.92 14.21
C ALA A 307 -11.14 -15.43 14.09
N GLY A 308 -11.71 -15.85 12.95
CA GLY A 308 -11.73 -17.26 12.55
C GLY A 308 -10.31 -17.72 12.31
N ASN A 309 -9.68 -17.20 11.26
CA ASN A 309 -8.23 -17.30 11.08
C ASN A 309 -7.59 -15.95 11.38
N GLY A 310 -6.54 -15.92 12.20
CA GLY A 310 -5.76 -14.70 12.41
C GLY A 310 -5.17 -14.21 11.09
N ILE A 311 -4.40 -15.08 10.43
CA ILE A 311 -3.90 -14.89 9.06
C ILE A 311 -4.29 -16.10 8.22
N TYR A 312 -4.89 -15.87 7.05
CA TYR A 312 -5.28 -16.91 6.12
C TYR A 312 -4.61 -16.68 4.76
N LEU A 313 -3.81 -17.66 4.34
CA LEU A 313 -3.19 -17.70 3.02
C LEU A 313 -3.92 -18.70 2.13
N TYR A 314 -4.46 -18.22 1.02
CA TYR A 314 -5.21 -19.00 0.05
C TYR A 314 -4.68 -18.76 -1.36
N TRP A 315 -4.11 -19.78 -2.01
CA TRP A 315 -3.52 -19.62 -3.35
C TRP A 315 -2.46 -18.52 -3.41
N ALA A 316 -1.63 -18.43 -2.37
CA ALA A 316 -0.70 -17.32 -2.16
C ALA A 316 0.75 -17.82 -2.19
N ALA A 317 1.69 -17.11 -2.82
CA ALA A 317 3.08 -17.57 -2.91
C ALA A 317 4.10 -16.52 -2.42
N ASP A 318 5.24 -16.97 -1.91
CA ASP A 318 6.38 -16.13 -1.55
C ASP A 318 6.04 -15.00 -0.55
N ASN A 319 5.10 -15.27 0.38
CA ASN A 319 4.70 -14.30 1.39
C ASN A 319 5.57 -14.39 2.65
N GLU A 320 5.80 -13.26 3.32
CA GLU A 320 6.50 -13.19 4.61
C GLU A 320 5.54 -12.87 5.75
N ILE A 321 5.57 -13.68 6.80
CA ILE A 321 4.76 -13.50 8.02
C ILE A 321 5.71 -13.48 9.20
N SER A 322 5.99 -12.30 9.75
CA SER A 322 7.03 -12.18 10.79
C SER A 322 6.61 -11.34 12.00
N GLU A 323 7.10 -11.66 13.20
CA GLU A 323 6.92 -10.82 14.39
C GLU A 323 5.45 -10.51 14.79
N ASN A 324 4.47 -11.26 14.28
CA ASN A 324 3.05 -11.02 14.59
C ASN A 324 2.67 -11.66 15.94
N THR A 325 1.78 -11.00 16.68
CA THR A 325 1.12 -11.55 17.88
C THR A 325 -0.31 -11.95 17.53
N ILE A 326 -0.57 -13.25 17.48
CA ILE A 326 -1.83 -13.82 17.00
C ILE A 326 -2.49 -14.64 18.13
N THR A 327 -3.63 -14.18 18.63
CA THR A 327 -4.23 -14.71 19.87
C THR A 327 -5.75 -14.79 19.87
N GLY A 328 -6.31 -15.85 20.48
CA GLY A 328 -7.77 -15.96 20.68
C GLY A 328 -8.57 -16.16 19.39
N ASN A 329 -7.93 -16.71 18.35
CA ASN A 329 -8.55 -17.05 17.06
C ASN A 329 -8.89 -18.55 16.99
N ASP A 330 -9.72 -18.96 16.04
CA ASP A 330 -9.97 -20.40 15.80
C ASP A 330 -8.73 -21.08 15.20
N ALA A 331 -8.07 -20.45 14.24
CA ALA A 331 -6.70 -20.76 13.84
C ALA A 331 -5.85 -19.49 13.91
N GLY A 332 -4.63 -19.59 14.40
CA GLY A 332 -3.68 -18.48 14.35
C GLY A 332 -3.29 -18.17 12.91
N ILE A 333 -2.68 -19.15 12.24
CA ILE A 333 -2.33 -19.08 10.81
C ILE A 333 -2.90 -20.30 10.09
N LEU A 334 -3.57 -20.07 8.96
CA LEU A 334 -4.06 -21.12 8.06
C LEU A 334 -3.34 -21.05 6.71
N PHE A 335 -2.71 -22.15 6.32
CA PHE A 335 -2.10 -22.35 5.01
C PHE A 335 -2.96 -23.24 4.12
N ARG A 336 -3.38 -22.72 2.96
CA ARG A 336 -4.14 -23.47 1.96
C ARG A 336 -3.70 -23.13 0.54
N VAL A 337 -3.00 -24.07 -0.08
CA VAL A 337 -2.41 -23.90 -1.43
C VAL A 337 -1.46 -22.70 -1.44
N ALA A 338 -0.54 -22.63 -0.47
CA ALA A 338 0.30 -21.47 -0.26
C ALA A 338 1.77 -21.80 0.05
N SER A 339 2.69 -20.94 -0.41
CA SER A 339 4.08 -20.88 0.04
C SER A 339 4.33 -19.60 0.83
N ALA A 340 5.11 -19.72 1.90
CA ALA A 340 5.40 -18.60 2.79
C ALA A 340 6.61 -18.86 3.69
N THR A 341 7.24 -17.78 4.13
CA THR A 341 8.17 -17.79 5.27
C THR A 341 7.46 -17.19 6.48
N ALA A 342 7.24 -18.00 7.51
CA ALA A 342 6.59 -17.61 8.75
C ALA A 342 7.54 -17.76 9.93
N THR A 343 8.07 -16.65 10.44
CA THR A 343 9.11 -16.67 11.48
C THR A 343 8.91 -15.67 12.59
N ASP A 344 9.40 -15.99 13.79
CA ASP A 344 9.42 -15.04 14.92
C ASP A 344 8.01 -14.55 15.33
N ASN A 345 6.95 -15.29 14.99
CA ASN A 345 5.57 -14.98 15.39
C ASN A 345 5.25 -15.55 16.77
N ARG A 346 4.43 -14.83 17.54
CA ARG A 346 3.82 -15.31 18.79
C ARG A 346 2.39 -15.74 18.52
N ILE A 347 2.14 -17.04 18.51
CA ILE A 347 0.85 -17.64 18.14
C ILE A 347 0.30 -18.38 19.37
N THR A 348 -0.49 -17.68 20.18
CA THR A 348 -0.86 -18.16 21.51
C THR A 348 -2.34 -18.09 21.82
N ASP A 349 -2.83 -18.98 22.68
CA ASP A 349 -4.22 -18.94 23.16
C ASP A 349 -5.28 -19.03 22.03
N ASN A 350 -4.93 -19.62 20.89
CA ASN A 350 -5.86 -19.94 19.80
C ASN A 350 -6.45 -21.34 20.01
N ARG A 351 -7.50 -21.72 19.25
CA ARG A 351 -7.91 -23.13 19.22
C ARG A 351 -6.86 -23.98 18.50
N LEU A 352 -6.49 -23.57 17.28
CA LEU A 352 -5.37 -24.08 16.52
C LEU A 352 -4.29 -22.99 16.45
N GLY A 353 -3.03 -23.32 16.74
CA GLY A 353 -1.93 -22.39 16.48
C GLY A 353 -1.73 -22.21 14.99
N VAL A 354 -1.38 -23.30 14.31
CA VAL A 354 -1.27 -23.38 12.85
C VAL A 354 -2.14 -24.51 12.34
N GLU A 355 -2.87 -24.24 11.27
CA GLU A 355 -3.57 -25.26 10.48
C GLU A 355 -2.99 -25.28 9.06
N VAL A 356 -2.72 -26.49 8.57
CA VAL A 356 -2.24 -26.70 7.20
C VAL A 356 -3.18 -27.66 6.51
N THR A 357 -3.79 -27.24 5.40
CA THR A 357 -4.67 -28.10 4.59
C THR A 357 -4.08 -28.36 3.20
N ASP A 358 -2.76 -28.20 3.08
CA ASP A 358 -2.06 -27.79 1.85
C ASP A 358 -1.45 -28.94 1.03
N GLU A 359 -1.35 -28.78 -0.29
CA GLU A 359 -0.57 -29.62 -1.21
C GLU A 359 0.90 -29.13 -1.40
N ARG A 360 1.21 -27.85 -1.13
CA ARG A 360 2.55 -27.22 -1.27
C ARG A 360 3.26 -27.01 0.08
N ILE A 361 2.99 -27.91 1.02
CA ILE A 361 3.45 -27.82 2.40
C ILE A 361 4.98 -27.77 2.54
N ASP A 362 5.69 -28.31 1.55
CA ASP A 362 7.15 -28.36 1.45
C ASP A 362 7.79 -27.02 1.08
N GLU A 363 6.98 -26.05 0.63
CA GLU A 363 7.42 -24.69 0.30
C GLU A 363 7.17 -23.68 1.45
N VAL A 364 6.68 -24.16 2.60
CA VAL A 364 6.49 -23.33 3.80
C VAL A 364 7.70 -23.44 4.71
N THR A 365 8.36 -22.32 4.98
CA THR A 365 9.39 -22.22 6.03
C THR A 365 8.75 -21.72 7.31
N PHE A 366 8.61 -22.58 8.32
CA PHE A 366 7.97 -22.25 9.60
C PHE A 366 8.91 -22.48 10.78
N GLU A 367 9.61 -21.43 11.24
CA GLU A 367 10.64 -21.53 12.28
C GLU A 367 10.71 -20.31 13.20
N ARG A 368 11.25 -20.47 14.41
CA ARG A 368 11.38 -19.43 15.45
C ARG A 368 10.06 -18.83 15.95
N ASN A 369 8.94 -19.53 15.78
CA ASN A 369 7.65 -19.10 16.29
C ASN A 369 7.41 -19.62 17.73
N ASP A 370 6.62 -18.88 18.51
CA ASP A 370 6.17 -19.27 19.87
C ASP A 370 4.72 -19.75 19.83
N LEU A 371 4.53 -21.07 19.89
CA LEU A 371 3.25 -21.78 19.90
C LEU A 371 2.88 -22.17 21.33
N ALA A 372 2.22 -21.28 22.08
CA ALA A 372 1.91 -21.53 23.49
C ALA A 372 0.40 -21.50 23.77
N ASN A 373 -0.06 -22.40 24.64
CA ASN A 373 -1.45 -22.45 25.13
C ASN A 373 -2.53 -22.58 24.03
N ASN A 374 -2.19 -23.06 22.85
CA ASN A 374 -3.20 -23.35 21.83
C ASN A 374 -4.00 -24.60 22.28
N THR A 375 -5.32 -24.49 22.30
CA THR A 375 -6.16 -25.38 23.13
C THR A 375 -6.45 -26.75 22.51
N GLU A 376 -6.40 -26.87 21.19
CA GLU A 376 -6.60 -28.13 20.47
C GLU A 376 -5.28 -28.62 19.87
N PHE A 377 -4.63 -27.79 19.05
CA PHE A 377 -3.34 -28.08 18.45
C PHE A 377 -2.44 -26.85 18.46
N GLY A 378 -1.14 -27.03 18.71
CA GLY A 378 -0.12 -26.07 18.30
C GLY A 378 0.02 -26.05 16.79
N VAL A 379 0.14 -27.24 16.19
CA VAL A 379 0.15 -27.42 14.73
C VAL A 379 -0.75 -28.60 14.38
N SER A 380 -1.72 -28.36 13.50
CA SER A 380 -2.59 -29.37 12.90
C SER A 380 -2.28 -29.45 11.40
N ASN A 381 -1.82 -30.61 10.95
CA ASN A 381 -1.62 -30.89 9.55
C ASN A 381 -2.78 -31.78 9.05
N ALA A 382 -3.63 -31.21 8.20
CA ALA A 382 -4.74 -31.85 7.51
C ALA A 382 -4.53 -31.91 5.98
N ALA A 383 -3.28 -31.75 5.53
CA ALA A 383 -2.86 -31.92 4.15
C ALA A 383 -3.11 -33.34 3.61
N PRO A 384 -3.07 -33.55 2.27
CA PRO A 384 -3.25 -34.85 1.67
C PRO A 384 -2.29 -35.94 2.14
N GLU A 385 -2.67 -37.19 1.86
CA GLU A 385 -1.98 -38.43 2.22
C GLU A 385 -0.44 -38.36 2.04
N GLY A 386 0.30 -38.56 3.13
CA GLY A 386 1.76 -38.58 3.17
C GLY A 386 2.47 -37.23 3.34
N ALA A 387 1.74 -36.11 3.36
CA ALA A 387 2.31 -34.78 3.58
C ALA A 387 2.81 -34.61 5.04
N VAL A 388 4.04 -34.11 5.19
CA VAL A 388 4.65 -33.84 6.50
C VAL A 388 5.02 -32.36 6.59
N PHE A 389 4.48 -31.66 7.58
CA PHE A 389 4.82 -30.26 7.85
C PHE A 389 6.08 -30.15 8.68
N ASP A 390 7.03 -29.31 8.27
CA ASP A 390 8.23 -29.07 9.07
C ASP A 390 8.03 -27.90 10.06
N ALA A 391 7.77 -28.22 11.33
CA ALA A 391 7.63 -27.23 12.41
C ALA A 391 8.80 -27.28 13.41
N ARG A 392 9.99 -27.67 12.95
CA ARG A 392 11.22 -27.57 13.76
C ARG A 392 11.61 -26.11 13.99
N ASN A 393 12.52 -25.91 14.93
CA ASN A 393 13.02 -24.64 15.43
C ASN A 393 11.96 -23.71 16.03
N ASN A 394 10.84 -24.26 16.52
CA ASN A 394 9.77 -23.49 17.17
C ASN A 394 9.70 -23.78 18.69
N SER A 395 9.20 -22.80 19.45
CA SER A 395 8.83 -22.98 20.86
C SER A 395 7.42 -23.55 20.95
N TRP A 396 7.23 -24.58 21.77
CA TRP A 396 5.92 -25.21 22.01
C TRP A 396 5.23 -24.69 23.28
N GLY A 397 5.73 -23.60 23.86
CA GLY A 397 5.19 -23.00 25.08
C GLY A 397 5.56 -23.73 26.38
N ASP A 398 6.17 -24.92 26.31
CA ASP A 398 6.76 -25.61 27.45
C ASP A 398 8.15 -26.13 27.08
N ALA A 399 9.06 -26.14 28.06
CA ALA A 399 10.43 -26.59 27.87
C ALA A 399 10.48 -28.04 27.39
N SER A 400 9.55 -28.90 27.83
CA SER A 400 9.46 -30.34 27.50
C SER A 400 9.09 -30.65 26.05
N GLY A 401 8.78 -29.66 25.21
CA GLY A 401 8.39 -29.86 23.81
C GLY A 401 6.88 -30.11 23.63
N PRO A 402 6.46 -30.50 22.41
CA PRO A 402 5.05 -30.66 22.09
C PRO A 402 4.43 -31.87 22.78
N SER A 403 3.11 -31.81 22.93
CA SER A 403 2.26 -32.96 23.29
C SER A 403 1.61 -33.59 22.04
N SER A 404 0.88 -34.68 22.21
CA SER A 404 0.10 -35.33 21.15
C SER A 404 -1.40 -35.09 21.38
N ALA A 405 -2.14 -34.74 20.33
CA ALA A 405 -3.59 -34.56 20.41
C ALA A 405 -4.35 -35.36 19.32
N PRO A 406 -5.55 -35.89 19.63
CA PRO A 406 -6.24 -35.77 20.90
C PRO A 406 -5.65 -36.71 21.97
N ALA A 407 -5.61 -36.27 23.23
CA ALA A 407 -4.93 -36.99 24.32
C ALA A 407 -5.57 -38.37 24.68
N ASN A 408 -6.72 -38.70 24.12
CA ASN A 408 -7.43 -39.96 24.31
C ASN A 408 -7.28 -40.93 23.14
N ASP A 409 -6.43 -40.61 22.16
CA ASP A 409 -6.10 -41.56 21.10
C ASP A 409 -5.42 -42.81 21.68
N SER A 410 -5.59 -43.96 21.02
CA SER A 410 -4.91 -45.20 21.43
C SER A 410 -3.41 -45.18 21.15
N ASP A 411 -2.98 -44.32 20.23
CA ASP A 411 -1.64 -44.35 19.66
C ASP A 411 -0.74 -43.21 20.16
N VAL A 412 -1.24 -42.34 21.07
CA VAL A 412 -0.40 -41.35 21.77
C VAL A 412 0.63 -42.00 22.73
N PRO A 413 1.82 -41.40 22.92
CA PRO A 413 2.32 -40.22 22.22
C PRO A 413 2.80 -40.54 20.80
N PHE A 414 2.59 -39.60 19.88
CA PHE A 414 2.99 -39.74 18.49
C PHE A 414 4.49 -39.52 18.32
N ALA A 415 5.12 -40.32 17.46
CA ALA A 415 6.52 -40.20 17.12
C ALA A 415 6.73 -39.22 15.95
N ASP A 416 7.77 -38.39 16.00
CA ASP A 416 8.24 -37.61 14.85
C ASP A 416 8.57 -38.57 13.70
N PRO A 417 8.09 -38.29 12.47
CA PRO A 417 8.12 -39.26 11.37
C PRO A 417 9.52 -39.59 10.84
N VAL A 418 10.55 -38.85 11.26
CA VAL A 418 11.93 -39.07 10.80
C VAL A 418 12.86 -39.48 11.94
N THR A 419 12.75 -38.82 13.09
CA THR A 419 13.63 -39.06 14.24
C THR A 419 13.08 -40.11 15.20
N GLY A 420 11.77 -40.36 15.18
CA GLY A 420 11.08 -41.24 16.13
C GLY A 420 10.96 -40.65 17.54
N ALA A 421 11.34 -39.40 17.77
CA ALA A 421 11.17 -38.72 19.05
C ALA A 421 9.68 -38.58 19.38
N LEU A 422 9.29 -38.81 20.64
CA LEU A 422 7.88 -38.77 21.04
C LEU A 422 7.43 -37.34 21.37
N ALA A 423 6.24 -36.95 20.93
CA ALA A 423 5.55 -35.74 21.38
C ALA A 423 4.84 -36.00 22.72
N ASP A 424 5.63 -36.22 23.77
CA ASP A 424 5.19 -36.55 25.14
C ASP A 424 5.40 -35.41 26.15
N GLY A 425 5.69 -34.20 25.64
CA GLY A 425 5.83 -32.99 26.42
C GLY A 425 4.50 -32.41 26.92
N ALA A 426 4.59 -31.25 27.57
CA ALA A 426 3.45 -30.49 28.10
C ALA A 426 3.10 -29.25 27.25
N GLY A 427 3.83 -29.00 26.17
CA GLY A 427 3.60 -27.89 25.24
C GLY A 427 2.39 -28.11 24.33
N SER A 428 2.16 -27.16 23.43
CA SER A 428 1.10 -27.22 22.44
C SER A 428 1.22 -28.49 21.58
N ALA A 429 0.08 -29.06 21.20
CA ALA A 429 0.05 -30.40 20.62
C ALA A 429 0.35 -30.44 19.11
N VAL A 430 0.83 -31.58 18.63
CA VAL A 430 0.92 -31.93 17.20
C VAL A 430 -0.14 -32.96 16.81
N SER A 431 -0.55 -32.95 15.55
CA SER A 431 -1.50 -33.91 14.95
C SER A 431 -0.86 -35.25 14.57
N GLU A 432 -1.70 -36.29 14.50
CA GLU A 432 -1.33 -37.60 13.97
C GLU A 432 -1.38 -37.62 12.44
N GLY A 433 -0.47 -38.39 11.83
CA GLY A 433 -0.54 -38.77 10.43
C GLY A 433 -1.36 -40.03 10.19
N GLU A 434 -1.15 -40.65 9.04
CA GLU A 434 -1.89 -41.86 8.65
C GLU A 434 -1.34 -43.14 9.25
N ASP A 435 -0.02 -43.17 9.51
CA ASP A 435 0.62 -44.27 10.20
C ASP A 435 0.30 -44.15 11.70
N PRO A 436 -0.45 -45.10 12.29
CA PRO A 436 -0.88 -44.98 13.68
C PRO A 436 0.32 -44.84 14.62
N GLY A 437 0.27 -43.84 15.48
CA GLY A 437 1.33 -43.48 16.43
C GLY A 437 2.45 -42.64 15.84
N VAL A 438 2.30 -42.14 14.61
CA VAL A 438 3.29 -41.28 13.94
C VAL A 438 2.66 -39.92 13.65
N SER A 439 3.37 -38.85 14.02
CA SER A 439 2.98 -37.47 13.74
C SER A 439 3.16 -37.15 12.25
N ASN A 440 2.26 -36.36 11.67
CA ASN A 440 2.47 -35.73 10.36
C ASN A 440 3.06 -34.31 10.45
N VAL A 441 3.58 -33.96 11.62
CA VAL A 441 4.32 -32.72 11.89
C VAL A 441 5.71 -33.10 12.40
N ARG A 442 6.77 -32.52 11.81
CA ARG A 442 8.12 -32.56 12.37
C ARG A 442 8.23 -31.56 13.49
N PHE A 443 8.88 -31.96 14.56
CA PHE A 443 9.10 -31.09 15.71
C PHE A 443 10.47 -31.35 16.32
N ASP A 444 11.02 -30.32 16.96
CA ASP A 444 12.20 -30.54 17.77
C ASP A 444 11.78 -31.09 19.14
N PRO A 445 12.40 -32.20 19.59
CA PRO A 445 12.32 -32.58 20.98
C PRO A 445 13.05 -31.54 21.83
N PHE A 446 12.59 -31.34 23.07
CA PHE A 446 13.27 -30.70 24.19
C PHE A 446 14.60 -29.95 23.88
N VAL A 447 14.57 -28.62 23.78
CA VAL A 447 15.80 -27.78 23.66
C VAL A 447 16.47 -27.56 25.04
N GLY A 448 16.18 -28.39 26.04
CA GLY A 448 16.31 -28.01 27.45
C GLY A 448 17.15 -28.88 28.39
N GLY A 449 18.05 -29.77 27.92
CA GLY A 449 18.90 -30.52 28.84
C GLY A 449 19.65 -31.72 28.24
N ASP A 450 20.93 -31.49 27.97
CA ASP A 450 22.10 -32.36 28.26
C ASP A 450 21.95 -33.90 28.28
N ASP A 451 21.21 -34.48 27.35
CA ASP A 451 21.39 -35.87 26.93
C ASP A 451 21.82 -35.86 25.47
N GLY A 452 23.14 -35.74 25.27
CA GLY A 452 23.75 -36.00 23.96
C GLY A 452 23.29 -37.37 23.44
N PRO A 453 23.18 -37.55 22.12
CA PRO A 453 22.85 -38.85 21.56
C PRO A 453 23.84 -39.87 22.13
N THR A 454 23.34 -40.92 22.79
CA THR A 454 24.18 -42.10 23.05
C THR A 454 24.47 -42.71 21.69
N ASP A 455 25.59 -42.29 21.14
CA ASP A 455 26.25 -42.89 19.99
C ASP A 455 26.30 -44.42 20.20
N PRO A 456 25.64 -45.23 19.37
CA PRO A 456 25.89 -46.66 19.37
C PRO A 456 27.35 -46.89 18.95
N GLU A 457 28.09 -47.70 19.73
CA GLU A 457 29.50 -48.02 19.45
C GLU A 457 29.74 -48.31 17.95
N PRO A 458 30.75 -47.70 17.31
CA PRO A 458 30.99 -47.89 15.88
C PRO A 458 31.45 -49.32 15.62
N GLU A 459 30.75 -50.02 14.74
CA GLU A 459 31.26 -51.24 14.11
C GLU A 459 32.52 -50.92 13.29
N PRO A 460 33.51 -51.83 13.21
CA PRO A 460 34.76 -51.56 12.51
C PRO A 460 34.52 -51.37 10.99
N GLU A 461 34.92 -50.21 10.48
CA GLU A 461 34.79 -49.83 9.08
C GLU A 461 35.51 -50.82 8.12
N PRO A 462 34.88 -51.21 6.99
CA PRO A 462 35.56 -51.92 5.91
C PRO A 462 36.53 -50.99 5.16
N GLU A 463 37.62 -51.56 4.64
CA GLU A 463 38.65 -50.83 3.88
C GLU A 463 38.05 -50.06 2.68
N PRO A 464 38.56 -48.85 2.37
CA PRO A 464 37.97 -47.97 1.37
C PRO A 464 38.14 -48.52 -0.04
N GLU A 465 37.03 -48.61 -0.77
CA GLU A 465 37.03 -48.76 -2.23
C GLU A 465 37.54 -47.46 -2.89
N PRO A 466 38.19 -47.55 -4.07
CA PRO A 466 38.76 -46.38 -4.72
C PRO A 466 37.65 -45.39 -5.13
N GLU A 467 37.85 -44.12 -4.78
CA GLU A 467 36.94 -43.01 -5.09
C GLU A 467 36.63 -42.94 -6.60
N PRO A 468 35.36 -42.78 -6.99
CA PRO A 468 35.02 -42.44 -8.37
C PRO A 468 35.60 -41.07 -8.72
N GLU A 469 36.11 -40.93 -9.95
CA GLU A 469 36.55 -39.64 -10.48
C GLU A 469 35.41 -38.61 -10.36
N PRO A 470 35.71 -37.36 -9.97
CA PRO A 470 34.68 -36.35 -9.76
C PRO A 470 33.88 -36.15 -11.04
N GLU A 471 32.55 -36.21 -10.91
CA GLU A 471 31.68 -35.68 -11.96
C GLU A 471 32.00 -34.19 -12.13
N PRO A 472 32.08 -33.69 -13.38
CA PRO A 472 32.33 -32.28 -13.61
C PRO A 472 31.22 -31.46 -12.95
N GLU A 473 31.60 -30.50 -12.12
CA GLU A 473 30.70 -29.45 -11.65
C GLU A 473 29.93 -28.88 -12.85
N PRO A 474 28.61 -28.67 -12.74
CA PRO A 474 27.89 -27.95 -13.79
C PRO A 474 28.59 -26.61 -13.98
N GLU A 475 29.09 -26.34 -15.19
CA GLU A 475 29.60 -25.01 -15.49
C GLU A 475 28.47 -23.99 -15.24
N PRO A 476 28.70 -22.91 -14.48
CA PRO A 476 27.70 -21.87 -14.34
C PRO A 476 27.47 -21.28 -15.73
N VAL A 477 26.24 -21.39 -16.21
CA VAL A 477 25.80 -20.78 -17.46
C VAL A 477 24.91 -19.58 -17.15
N ASP A 478 25.31 -18.73 -16.19
CA ASP A 478 24.59 -17.49 -15.88
C ASP A 478 25.57 -16.32 -15.97
N GLY A 479 25.16 -15.22 -16.60
CA GLY A 479 25.96 -14.01 -16.68
C GLY A 479 26.18 -13.34 -15.31
N PRO A 480 27.04 -12.30 -15.24
CA PRO A 480 27.33 -11.62 -13.97
C PRO A 480 26.05 -11.06 -13.31
N TYR A 481 25.94 -11.25 -12.00
CA TYR A 481 24.93 -10.63 -11.17
C TYR A 481 25.39 -9.24 -10.73
N TYR A 482 24.46 -8.32 -10.50
CA TYR A 482 24.78 -6.98 -10.05
C TYR A 482 23.80 -6.40 -9.03
N GLN A 483 24.29 -5.40 -8.32
CA GLN A 483 23.53 -4.49 -7.46
C GLN A 483 23.78 -3.07 -7.92
N VAL A 484 22.74 -2.24 -7.93
CA VAL A 484 22.83 -0.82 -8.21
C VAL A 484 22.22 -0.07 -7.03
N ASP A 485 22.99 0.84 -6.46
CA ASP A 485 22.58 1.66 -5.32
C ASP A 485 22.52 3.13 -5.75
N PHE A 486 21.37 3.77 -5.49
CA PHE A 486 21.21 5.21 -5.54
C PHE A 486 21.23 5.76 -4.11
N ALA A 487 22.23 6.58 -3.79
CA ALA A 487 22.52 7.01 -2.43
C ALA A 487 23.00 8.46 -2.34
N VAL A 488 22.88 9.06 -1.16
CA VAL A 488 23.47 10.37 -0.85
C VAL A 488 24.92 10.22 -0.39
N GLY A 489 25.77 11.16 -0.79
CA GLY A 489 27.17 11.27 -0.38
C GLY A 489 28.10 10.34 -1.18
N PRO A 490 29.37 10.20 -0.76
CA PRO A 490 30.42 9.56 -1.56
C PRO A 490 30.25 8.04 -1.75
N VAL A 491 30.66 7.53 -2.90
CA VAL A 491 30.68 6.10 -3.21
C VAL A 491 31.42 5.27 -2.15
N ILE A 492 30.82 4.15 -1.73
CA ILE A 492 31.47 3.08 -0.97
C ILE A 492 32.15 2.16 -1.99
N GLU A 493 33.48 2.28 -2.14
CA GLU A 493 34.24 1.45 -3.11
C GLU A 493 34.27 -0.04 -2.73
N GLN A 494 34.18 -0.34 -1.43
CA GLN A 494 34.16 -1.69 -0.90
C GLN A 494 33.28 -1.74 0.35
N PHE A 495 32.30 -2.64 0.37
CA PHE A 495 31.44 -2.83 1.55
C PHE A 495 32.25 -3.36 2.74
N GLY A 496 31.82 -2.95 3.94
CA GLY A 496 32.42 -3.40 5.18
C GLY A 496 32.09 -4.86 5.54
N SER A 497 32.69 -5.37 6.61
CA SER A 497 32.32 -6.68 7.17
C SER A 497 30.85 -6.68 7.63
N PRO A 498 30.18 -7.84 7.73
CA PRO A 498 28.76 -7.92 8.05
C PRO A 498 28.35 -7.14 9.31
N ASP A 499 29.20 -7.13 10.34
CA ASP A 499 28.94 -6.45 11.61
C ASP A 499 29.38 -4.96 11.66
N SER A 500 29.80 -4.39 10.52
CA SER A 500 30.23 -2.99 10.44
C SER A 500 29.14 -2.07 9.90
N ASP A 501 29.32 -0.76 10.06
CA ASP A 501 28.53 0.33 9.49
C ASP A 501 28.94 0.68 8.04
N GLY A 502 29.65 -0.24 7.37
CA GLY A 502 30.23 -0.05 6.03
C GLY A 502 29.22 -0.18 4.88
N PHE A 503 27.95 0.15 5.10
CA PHE A 503 26.86 0.03 4.14
C PHE A 503 26.07 1.34 4.05
N TYR A 504 25.52 1.65 2.88
CA TYR A 504 24.72 2.88 2.71
C TYR A 504 23.47 2.90 3.60
N SER A 505 22.84 1.74 3.84
CA SER A 505 21.67 1.61 4.71
C SER A 505 21.99 1.93 6.18
N ASP A 506 23.08 1.39 6.72
CA ASP A 506 23.51 1.66 8.10
C ASP A 506 23.92 3.13 8.32
N GLN A 507 24.30 3.82 7.25
CA GLN A 507 24.65 5.24 7.26
C GLN A 507 23.44 6.15 6.97
N SER A 508 22.24 5.58 6.76
CA SER A 508 21.03 6.32 6.33
C SER A 508 21.23 7.13 5.05
N ARG A 509 21.99 6.56 4.10
CA ARG A 509 22.39 7.19 2.84
C ARG A 509 21.72 6.56 1.62
N LEU A 510 21.27 5.32 1.70
CA LEU A 510 20.62 4.62 0.59
C LEU A 510 19.21 5.16 0.33
N ILE A 511 18.88 5.50 -0.92
CA ILE A 511 17.57 6.03 -1.35
C ILE A 511 16.77 4.95 -2.07
N ARG A 512 17.39 4.30 -3.06
CA ARG A 512 16.83 3.18 -3.83
C ARG A 512 17.93 2.18 -4.15
N PHE A 513 17.54 0.93 -4.32
CA PHE A 513 18.42 -0.12 -4.80
C PHE A 513 17.74 -0.93 -5.91
N LEU A 514 18.57 -1.60 -6.71
CA LEU A 514 18.17 -2.53 -7.76
C LEU A 514 19.15 -3.71 -7.78
N HIS A 515 18.66 -4.92 -7.94
CA HIS A 515 19.44 -6.13 -8.16
C HIS A 515 19.00 -6.77 -9.46
N GLY A 516 19.94 -7.35 -10.19
CA GLY A 516 19.65 -8.05 -11.44
C GLY A 516 20.83 -8.88 -11.90
N SER A 517 20.70 -9.38 -13.11
CA SER A 517 21.70 -10.16 -13.83
C SER A 517 21.70 -9.79 -15.31
N ALA A 518 22.64 -10.37 -16.07
CA ALA A 518 22.63 -10.23 -17.52
C ALA A 518 21.39 -10.87 -18.19
N GLU A 519 20.73 -11.84 -17.55
CA GLU A 519 19.54 -12.50 -18.08
C GLU A 519 18.24 -11.84 -17.59
N THR A 520 18.20 -11.46 -16.32
CA THR A 520 17.05 -10.79 -15.69
C THR A 520 17.50 -9.42 -15.21
N PRO A 521 17.32 -8.35 -16.02
CA PRO A 521 17.93 -7.05 -15.72
C PRO A 521 17.47 -6.43 -14.39
N VAL A 522 16.25 -6.78 -13.95
CA VAL A 522 15.70 -6.37 -12.66
C VAL A 522 15.07 -7.59 -12.01
N GLU A 523 15.74 -8.14 -11.01
CA GLU A 523 15.26 -9.24 -10.16
C GLU A 523 14.57 -8.70 -8.90
N ARG A 524 15.05 -7.55 -8.39
CA ARG A 524 14.50 -6.88 -7.20
C ARG A 524 14.86 -5.41 -7.25
N SER A 525 13.93 -4.50 -6.97
CA SER A 525 14.22 -3.08 -6.74
C SER A 525 13.37 -2.55 -5.59
N GLY A 526 13.76 -1.43 -4.99
CA GLY A 526 12.96 -0.83 -3.92
C GLY A 526 13.68 0.24 -3.11
N ALA A 527 12.98 0.76 -2.11
CA ALA A 527 13.53 1.63 -1.08
C ALA A 527 14.04 0.80 0.11
N PRO A 528 15.11 1.21 0.80
CA PRO A 528 15.54 0.51 2.01
C PRO A 528 14.62 0.85 3.18
N SER A 529 14.42 -0.10 4.09
CA SER A 529 13.69 0.13 5.35
C SER A 529 14.35 1.17 6.29
N THR A 530 15.61 1.52 6.01
CA THR A 530 16.38 2.54 6.73
C THR A 530 16.22 3.95 6.13
N LEU A 531 15.40 4.13 5.09
CA LEU A 531 15.15 5.44 4.50
C LEU A 531 14.32 6.29 5.48
N THR A 532 14.88 7.42 5.91
CA THR A 532 14.23 8.34 6.84
C THR A 532 13.30 9.30 6.09
N ASP A 533 12.22 9.74 6.74
CA ASP A 533 11.27 10.72 6.19
C ASP A 533 11.94 12.01 5.70
N GLU A 534 12.95 12.51 6.43
CA GLU A 534 13.74 13.69 6.03
C GLU A 534 14.42 13.49 4.66
N ARG A 535 14.82 12.26 4.37
CA ARG A 535 15.53 11.92 3.13
C ARG A 535 14.56 11.59 2.00
N ALA A 536 13.47 10.90 2.31
CA ALA A 536 12.38 10.67 1.37
C ALA A 536 11.74 11.99 0.90
N ALA A 537 11.63 12.99 1.77
CA ALA A 537 11.12 14.32 1.43
C ALA A 537 12.05 15.14 0.52
N CYS A 538 13.32 14.73 0.34
CA CYS A 538 14.29 15.49 -0.46
C CYS A 538 14.43 15.01 -1.91
N VAL A 539 14.04 13.77 -2.19
CA VAL A 539 14.22 13.17 -3.51
C VAL A 539 13.00 12.33 -3.85
N ASP A 540 12.30 12.75 -4.90
CA ASP A 540 11.26 11.96 -5.54
C ASP A 540 11.87 11.19 -6.72
N VAL A 541 11.80 9.85 -6.69
CA VAL A 541 12.38 9.00 -7.73
C VAL A 541 11.29 8.62 -8.72
N GLU A 542 11.30 9.27 -9.89
CA GLU A 542 10.35 9.06 -10.97
C GLU A 542 10.52 7.68 -11.63
N SER A 543 11.76 7.26 -11.85
CA SER A 543 12.06 5.96 -12.48
C SER A 543 13.43 5.45 -12.09
N PHE A 544 13.57 4.12 -12.01
CA PHE A 544 14.86 3.46 -11.76
C PHE A 544 14.92 2.13 -12.50
N ASP A 545 15.51 2.17 -13.68
CA ASP A 545 15.38 1.12 -14.69
C ASP A 545 16.74 0.72 -15.27
N VAL A 546 16.75 -0.37 -16.04
CA VAL A 546 17.90 -0.82 -16.83
C VAL A 546 17.65 -0.57 -18.32
N GLU A 547 18.51 0.21 -18.95
CA GLU A 547 18.48 0.57 -20.38
C GLU A 547 19.84 0.27 -21.04
N ASP A 548 19.86 -0.59 -22.06
CA ASP A 548 21.04 -0.86 -22.90
C ASP A 548 22.34 -1.06 -22.09
N ASP A 549 22.33 -2.07 -21.21
CA ASP A 549 23.44 -2.44 -20.30
C ASP A 549 23.84 -1.35 -19.28
N SER A 550 22.96 -0.38 -19.03
CA SER A 550 23.15 0.67 -18.02
C SER A 550 21.97 0.72 -17.05
N ALA A 551 22.22 1.02 -15.79
CA ALA A 551 21.17 1.45 -14.88
C ALA A 551 21.00 2.97 -14.95
N VAL A 552 19.75 3.42 -14.99
CA VAL A 552 19.36 4.83 -15.12
C VAL A 552 18.36 5.16 -14.02
N VAL A 553 18.65 6.21 -13.26
CA VAL A 553 17.70 6.76 -12.28
C VAL A 553 17.31 8.17 -12.70
N ARG A 554 16.00 8.41 -12.75
CA ARG A 554 15.36 9.71 -13.00
C ARG A 554 14.67 10.15 -11.73
N PHE A 555 14.95 11.37 -11.30
CA PHE A 555 14.47 11.85 -10.01
C PHE A 555 14.43 13.38 -9.96
N THR A 556 13.54 13.88 -9.12
CA THR A 556 13.45 15.30 -8.79
C THR A 556 14.03 15.54 -7.40
N VAL A 557 14.93 16.51 -7.30
CA VAL A 557 15.42 17.01 -6.01
C VAL A 557 14.49 18.12 -5.54
N GLU A 558 13.97 18.00 -4.32
CA GLU A 558 12.98 18.91 -3.78
C GLU A 558 13.54 20.27 -3.35
N SER A 559 12.67 21.27 -3.32
CA SER A 559 13.07 22.63 -2.97
C SER A 559 13.63 22.71 -1.54
N GLY A 560 14.81 23.32 -1.39
CA GLY A 560 15.52 23.38 -0.10
C GLY A 560 16.46 22.20 0.17
N CYS A 561 16.46 21.18 -0.70
CA CYS A 561 17.41 20.07 -0.66
C CYS A 561 18.56 20.29 -1.67
N GLY A 562 19.76 19.84 -1.32
CA GLY A 562 20.93 19.89 -2.17
C GLY A 562 22.08 19.15 -1.52
N ASP A 563 22.55 18.09 -2.18
CA ASP A 563 23.52 17.14 -1.66
C ASP A 563 24.31 16.50 -2.83
N ASP A 564 25.38 15.80 -2.50
CA ASP A 564 26.02 14.87 -3.43
C ASP A 564 25.15 13.62 -3.57
N TYR A 565 24.81 13.23 -4.79
CA TYR A 565 24.10 11.98 -5.07
C TYR A 565 24.98 11.07 -5.91
N SER A 566 25.02 9.80 -5.52
CA SER A 566 25.75 8.75 -6.21
C SER A 566 24.79 7.69 -6.76
N LEU A 567 24.99 7.30 -8.01
CA LEU A 567 24.49 6.05 -8.55
C LEU A 567 25.69 5.12 -8.74
N VAL A 568 25.60 3.88 -8.26
CA VAL A 568 26.73 2.97 -8.16
C VAL A 568 26.32 1.57 -8.53
N SER A 569 27.05 0.91 -9.42
CA SER A 569 26.87 -0.51 -9.75
C SER A 569 28.00 -1.37 -9.19
N TYR A 570 27.64 -2.53 -8.66
CA TYR A 570 28.54 -3.55 -8.12
C TYR A 570 28.29 -4.89 -8.81
N GLU A 571 29.35 -5.64 -9.07
CA GLU A 571 29.26 -7.05 -9.48
C GLU A 571 29.15 -7.94 -8.23
N LYS A 572 28.23 -8.91 -8.27
CA LYS A 572 27.92 -9.82 -7.17
C LYS A 572 28.28 -11.28 -7.51
N PRO A 573 28.60 -12.11 -6.50
CA PRO A 573 28.86 -13.53 -6.70
C PRO A 573 27.60 -14.38 -6.95
N GLY A 574 26.38 -13.85 -6.77
CA GLY A 574 25.11 -14.58 -6.96
C GLY A 574 23.86 -13.69 -7.01
N ALA A 575 22.71 -14.30 -7.33
CA ALA A 575 21.41 -13.63 -7.54
C ALA A 575 20.89 -12.86 -6.31
N GLY A 576 21.07 -13.42 -5.11
CA GLY A 576 20.59 -12.81 -3.87
C GLY A 576 21.38 -11.59 -3.41
N TRP A 577 20.80 -10.84 -2.47
CA TRP A 577 21.56 -9.95 -1.58
C TRP A 577 21.79 -10.66 -0.25
N SER A 578 23.03 -10.72 0.20
CA SER A 578 23.38 -11.21 1.52
C SER A 578 24.43 -10.31 2.14
N ARG A 579 24.14 -9.84 3.36
CA ARG A 579 25.08 -9.06 4.16
C ARG A 579 26.38 -9.84 4.45
N ALA A 580 26.30 -11.17 4.52
CA ALA A 580 27.45 -12.05 4.76
C ALA A 580 28.46 -12.07 3.60
N THR A 581 27.98 -11.96 2.36
CA THR A 581 28.80 -12.00 1.14
C THR A 581 29.00 -10.62 0.51
N ALA A 582 28.46 -9.54 1.10
CA ALA A 582 28.54 -8.21 0.52
C ALA A 582 29.99 -7.69 0.37
N ALA A 583 30.91 -8.10 1.23
CA ALA A 583 32.34 -7.77 1.11
C ALA A 583 33.03 -8.43 -0.10
N GLU A 584 32.38 -9.43 -0.71
CA GLU A 584 32.83 -10.11 -1.93
C GLU A 584 32.40 -9.36 -3.20
N GLN A 585 31.52 -8.37 -3.09
CA GLN A 585 31.11 -7.54 -4.21
C GLN A 585 32.25 -6.60 -4.63
N SER A 586 32.37 -6.35 -5.93
CA SER A 586 33.32 -5.38 -6.48
C SER A 586 32.62 -4.26 -7.20
N LEU A 587 33.02 -3.02 -6.92
CA LEU A 587 32.57 -1.83 -7.64
C LEU A 587 32.83 -2.00 -9.15
N HIS A 588 31.77 -1.85 -9.95
CA HIS A 588 31.82 -1.93 -11.41
C HIS A 588 31.88 -0.54 -12.04
N ASP A 589 30.90 0.32 -11.76
CA ASP A 589 30.84 1.70 -12.25
C ASP A 589 30.15 2.61 -11.22
N SER A 590 30.41 3.92 -11.30
CA SER A 590 29.75 4.90 -10.45
C SER A 590 29.74 6.29 -11.06
N THR A 591 28.70 7.05 -10.76
CA THR A 591 28.63 8.49 -10.99
C THR A 591 28.26 9.19 -9.70
N THR A 592 28.84 10.37 -9.45
CA THR A 592 28.51 11.20 -8.29
C THR A 592 28.44 12.65 -8.72
N SER A 593 27.36 13.34 -8.38
CA SER A 593 27.15 14.75 -8.72
C SER A 593 26.51 15.51 -7.57
N GLU A 594 26.94 16.74 -7.36
CA GLU A 594 26.27 17.71 -6.48
C GLU A 594 25.04 18.25 -7.22
N LEU A 595 23.84 17.93 -6.73
CA LEU A 595 22.59 18.27 -7.40
C LEU A 595 21.73 19.18 -6.52
N TYR A 596 21.04 20.10 -7.18
CA TYR A 596 20.19 21.14 -6.59
C TYR A 596 18.74 20.94 -7.04
N PRO A 597 17.74 21.67 -6.48
CA PRO A 597 16.35 21.39 -6.78
C PRO A 597 16.00 21.40 -8.28
N GLY A 598 15.22 20.42 -8.72
CA GLY A 598 14.84 20.18 -10.12
C GLY A 598 15.01 18.72 -10.55
N GLU A 599 14.65 18.42 -11.80
CA GLU A 599 14.76 17.08 -12.42
C GLU A 599 16.22 16.74 -12.79
N HIS A 600 16.62 15.50 -12.52
CA HIS A 600 17.96 14.97 -12.81
C HIS A 600 17.91 13.53 -13.34
N GLU A 601 18.99 13.15 -14.00
CA GLU A 601 19.26 11.77 -14.44
C GLU A 601 20.69 11.40 -14.06
N LEU A 602 20.86 10.22 -13.45
CA LEU A 602 22.16 9.58 -13.29
C LEU A 602 22.17 8.23 -14.01
N ARG A 603 23.33 7.86 -14.57
CA ARG A 603 23.53 6.61 -15.30
C ARG A 603 24.84 5.95 -14.90
N VAL A 604 24.84 4.63 -14.77
CA VAL A 604 26.03 3.77 -14.60
C VAL A 604 25.96 2.55 -15.49
N SER A 605 27.12 2.06 -15.91
CA SER A 605 27.25 0.82 -16.68
C SER A 605 27.01 -0.39 -15.76
N LEU A 606 26.51 -1.49 -16.33
CA LEU A 606 26.31 -2.76 -15.62
C LEU A 606 27.35 -3.79 -16.06
N PRO A 607 27.78 -4.69 -15.16
CA PRO A 607 28.58 -5.83 -15.57
C PRO A 607 27.68 -6.73 -16.42
N VAL A 608 27.98 -6.80 -17.72
CA VAL A 608 27.34 -7.72 -18.67
C VAL A 608 28.40 -8.62 -19.29
N ASN A 609 28.00 -9.79 -19.77
CA ASN A 609 28.91 -10.73 -20.44
C ASN A 609 29.58 -10.03 -21.63
N GLY A 610 30.86 -9.68 -21.47
CA GLY A 610 31.59 -8.91 -22.46
C GLY A 610 31.58 -9.62 -23.81
N THR A 611 31.19 -8.90 -24.87
CA THR A 611 31.68 -9.23 -26.20
C THR A 611 33.19 -9.11 -26.16
N ALA A 612 33.90 -10.22 -26.32
CA ALA A 612 35.33 -10.22 -26.57
C ALA A 612 35.64 -9.25 -27.73
N GLU A 613 36.48 -8.24 -27.48
CA GLU A 613 37.15 -7.47 -28.54
C GLU A 613 38.11 -8.35 -29.36
#